data_AF-A0A926DCU1-F1
#
_entry.id   AF-A0A926DCU1-F1
#
_cell.length_a   1.000
_cell.length_b   1.000
_cell.length_c   1.000
_cell.angle_alpha   90.00
_cell.angle_beta   90.00
_cell.angle_gamma   90.00
#
_symmetry.space_group_name_H-M   'P 1'
#
loop_
_entity.id
_entity.type
_entity.pdbx_description
1 polymer ?
#
loop_
_entity_poly.entity_id
_entity_poly.type
_entity_poly.pdbx_seq_one_letter_code
_entity_poly.pdbx_strand_id
1 'polypeptide(L)'
;MKKFTVFVVLVTLLFAAAILFVNELPNPAPTAAVGATQSLTEEAGTVLIDTNAEPKDGRIDLNTATKEELMTLPGVGETTALRIIEYREATPFTSVDDLLQVKGIGEKTLEKFRSLIKVQLPHEDAPAQSTATEASVQPTGQQGPVKLDPNTASKSQLMLLPGVGETIAQRIVESREGQSFRYADDLMRVKGIGEKTMEKLRPWILLDDRPVDADRTAPTQSVGQTAGVVNVNTATVEQLMSVPGIGEVLASRIVEYRAAAPFTDLSQLVKVRGIGEKTLEKMRPYLSVS
;
A
#
# COMPACT_ATOMS: atom_id res chain seq x y z
N MET A 1 -6.49 -36.10 52.04
CA MET A 1 -6.38 -37.52 51.63
C MET A 1 -7.72 -37.97 51.05
N LYS A 2 -7.74 -38.71 49.93
CA LYS A 2 -8.91 -39.23 49.14
C LYS A 2 -9.27 -38.55 47.80
N LYS A 3 -8.36 -37.78 47.19
CA LYS A 3 -8.48 -37.41 45.75
C LYS A 3 -7.23 -37.74 44.91
N PHE A 4 -6.27 -38.47 45.47
CA PHE A 4 -5.00 -38.82 44.82
C PHE A 4 -4.93 -40.29 44.36
N THR A 5 -6.00 -41.07 44.56
CA THR A 5 -6.02 -42.53 44.33
C THR A 5 -6.58 -42.93 42.97
N VAL A 6 -7.11 -41.99 42.17
CA VAL A 6 -7.65 -42.28 40.82
C VAL A 6 -6.59 -42.11 39.72
N PHE A 7 -5.40 -41.57 40.04
CA PHE A 7 -4.38 -41.24 39.05
C PHE A 7 -3.23 -42.29 38.93
N VAL A 8 -3.30 -43.44 39.62
CA VAL A 8 -2.12 -44.32 39.78
C VAL A 8 -2.36 -45.80 39.41
N VAL A 9 -3.48 -46.20 38.79
CA VAL A 9 -3.75 -47.64 38.50
C VAL A 9 -4.14 -47.94 37.04
N LEU A 10 -3.72 -47.15 36.05
CA LEU A 10 -3.77 -47.60 34.65
C LEU A 10 -2.58 -47.10 33.82
N VAL A 11 -1.39 -47.13 34.44
CA VAL A 11 -0.06 -46.87 33.85
C VAL A 11 0.82 -48.15 33.90
N THR A 12 0.22 -49.34 34.01
CA THR A 12 0.99 -50.60 34.15
C THR A 12 0.35 -51.78 33.39
N LEU A 13 0.17 -51.64 32.08
CA LEU A 13 -0.05 -52.77 31.17
C LEU A 13 0.75 -52.55 29.87
N LEU A 14 1.99 -53.10 29.86
CA LEU A 14 2.78 -53.64 28.73
C LEU A 14 3.15 -52.64 27.60
N PHE A 15 4.39 -52.17 27.35
CA PHE A 15 5.76 -52.73 27.43
C PHE A 15 5.95 -54.10 26.75
N ALA A 16 6.30 -54.08 25.45
CA ALA A 16 7.40 -54.86 24.80
C ALA A 16 7.21 -55.00 23.26
N ALA A 17 8.35 -55.10 22.55
CA ALA A 17 8.57 -55.19 21.07
C ALA A 17 8.64 -53.83 20.35
N ALA A 18 9.78 -53.15 20.16
CA ALA A 18 11.20 -53.52 19.99
C ALA A 18 11.55 -54.25 18.67
N ILE A 19 12.13 -53.45 17.76
CA ILE A 19 13.20 -53.77 16.79
C ILE A 19 12.76 -54.33 15.43
N LEU A 20 13.50 -53.88 14.39
CA LEU A 20 13.51 -54.19 12.95
C LEU A 20 12.75 -53.13 12.12
N PHE A 21 13.37 -52.34 11.24
CA PHE A 21 14.49 -52.66 10.36
C PHE A 21 15.19 -51.38 9.87
N VAL A 22 16.47 -51.26 10.21
CA VAL A 22 17.47 -50.39 9.56
C VAL A 22 18.20 -51.25 8.53
N ASN A 23 18.37 -50.75 7.31
CA ASN A 23 19.42 -51.13 6.35
C ASN A 23 19.25 -50.16 5.14
N GLU A 24 20.05 -49.13 4.87
CA GLU A 24 21.50 -48.90 4.87
C GLU A 24 22.27 -49.67 3.77
N LEU A 25 22.91 -48.85 2.91
CA LEU A 25 23.95 -49.10 1.89
C LEU A 25 23.55 -49.68 0.52
N PRO A 26 24.32 -49.44 -0.57
CA PRO A 26 25.36 -48.43 -0.82
C PRO A 26 25.24 -47.71 -2.20
N ASN A 27 25.99 -46.62 -2.36
CA ASN A 27 26.43 -46.12 -3.66
C ASN A 27 27.38 -47.14 -4.31
N PRO A 28 27.22 -47.45 -5.61
CA PRO A 28 28.39 -47.34 -6.46
C PRO A 28 28.10 -46.73 -7.84
N ALA A 29 28.97 -45.80 -8.25
CA ALA A 29 29.24 -45.55 -9.67
C ALA A 29 29.75 -46.84 -10.34
N PRO A 30 29.52 -47.03 -11.65
CA PRO A 30 30.59 -46.68 -12.59
C PRO A 30 30.14 -46.22 -13.99
N THR A 31 30.94 -45.32 -14.57
CA THR A 31 31.62 -45.42 -15.88
C THR A 31 30.93 -46.11 -17.07
N ALA A 32 30.67 -45.28 -18.10
CA ALA A 32 30.90 -45.44 -19.54
C ALA A 32 30.64 -46.78 -20.27
N ALA A 33 29.78 -46.72 -21.30
CA ALA A 33 29.99 -47.24 -22.68
C ALA A 33 28.64 -47.11 -23.43
N VAL A 34 28.49 -46.23 -24.42
CA VAL A 34 28.76 -46.46 -25.86
C VAL A 34 27.89 -47.57 -26.46
N GLY A 35 27.03 -47.18 -27.41
CA GLY A 35 26.71 -48.03 -28.56
C GLY A 35 25.24 -48.12 -28.97
N ALA A 36 25.01 -47.88 -30.28
CA ALA A 36 23.87 -48.30 -31.10
C ALA A 36 22.62 -47.40 -31.16
N THR A 37 22.81 -46.30 -31.88
CA THR A 37 22.05 -45.84 -33.05
C THR A 37 20.95 -46.76 -33.60
N GLN A 38 19.73 -46.22 -33.73
CA GLN A 38 18.92 -45.98 -34.95
C GLN A 38 17.42 -46.01 -34.55
N SER A 39 16.46 -45.24 -35.06
CA SER A 39 16.35 -44.12 -36.00
C SER A 39 14.85 -44.03 -36.36
N LEU A 40 14.25 -42.82 -36.38
CA LEU A 40 13.00 -42.41 -37.08
C LEU A 40 11.67 -42.97 -36.49
N THR A 41 10.55 -42.23 -36.34
CA THR A 41 10.04 -41.03 -37.02
C THR A 41 9.00 -40.31 -36.13
N GLU A 42 8.78 -39.04 -36.45
CA GLU A 42 7.84 -38.00 -35.97
C GLU A 42 6.44 -38.42 -35.47
N GLU A 43 5.92 -37.67 -34.48
CA GLU A 43 4.85 -36.68 -34.69
C GLU A 43 4.50 -35.91 -33.39
N ALA A 44 4.63 -34.58 -33.50
CA ALA A 44 3.82 -33.49 -32.93
C ALA A 44 3.21 -33.57 -31.52
N GLY A 45 3.58 -32.60 -30.67
CA GLY A 45 2.81 -32.25 -29.47
C GLY A 45 3.51 -31.34 -28.46
N THR A 46 4.29 -30.35 -28.90
CA THR A 46 4.99 -29.38 -28.04
C THR A 46 3.97 -28.52 -27.29
N VAL A 47 3.83 -28.75 -25.99
CA VAL A 47 3.14 -27.83 -25.07
C VAL A 47 4.03 -26.61 -24.88
N LEU A 48 3.53 -25.48 -25.38
CA LEU A 48 4.16 -24.17 -25.33
C LEU A 48 4.30 -23.74 -23.86
N ILE A 49 5.53 -23.79 -23.37
CA ILE A 49 5.97 -22.99 -22.23
C ILE A 49 5.88 -21.53 -22.66
N ASP A 50 4.95 -20.82 -22.03
CA ASP A 50 4.63 -19.43 -22.34
C ASP A 50 5.89 -18.57 -22.20
N THR A 51 6.11 -17.79 -23.23
CA THR A 51 7.43 -17.23 -23.57
C THR A 51 7.68 -16.00 -22.72
N ASN A 52 8.83 -16.04 -22.06
CA ASN A 52 9.54 -14.91 -21.48
C ASN A 52 9.31 -13.64 -22.30
N ALA A 53 8.67 -12.64 -21.69
CA ALA A 53 8.37 -11.38 -22.34
C ALA A 53 9.67 -10.68 -22.72
N GLU A 54 9.96 -10.61 -24.03
CA GLU A 54 11.15 -9.91 -24.52
C GLU A 54 11.21 -8.47 -23.98
N PRO A 55 12.38 -8.03 -23.49
CA PRO A 55 12.56 -6.67 -23.03
C PRO A 55 12.43 -5.73 -24.23
N LYS A 56 11.32 -4.99 -24.30
CA LYS A 56 11.00 -4.00 -25.35
C LYS A 56 12.03 -2.86 -25.53
N ASP A 57 13.11 -2.84 -24.74
CA ASP A 57 14.21 -1.87 -24.80
C ASP A 57 15.60 -2.54 -24.64
N GLY A 58 15.68 -3.88 -24.65
CA GLY A 58 16.94 -4.64 -24.46
C GLY A 58 17.62 -4.50 -23.09
N ARG A 59 17.08 -3.68 -22.18
CA ARG A 59 17.60 -3.47 -20.83
C ARG A 59 17.02 -4.45 -19.81
N ILE A 60 17.89 -4.90 -18.92
CA ILE A 60 17.58 -5.82 -17.81
C ILE A 60 16.98 -5.03 -16.66
N ASP A 61 15.80 -5.43 -16.20
CA ASP A 61 15.13 -4.79 -15.06
C ASP A 61 15.61 -5.38 -13.73
N LEU A 62 16.18 -4.56 -12.86
CA LEU A 62 16.76 -5.03 -11.60
C LEU A 62 15.74 -5.71 -10.69
N ASN A 63 14.48 -5.27 -10.71
CA ASN A 63 13.45 -5.80 -9.82
C ASN A 63 12.85 -7.13 -10.30
N THR A 64 12.95 -7.45 -11.60
CA THR A 64 12.29 -8.63 -12.18
C THR A 64 13.26 -9.62 -12.85
N ALA A 65 14.49 -9.21 -13.15
CA ALA A 65 15.47 -10.03 -13.86
C ALA A 65 15.76 -11.35 -13.15
N THR A 66 15.90 -12.40 -13.94
CA THR A 66 16.38 -13.70 -13.49
C THR A 66 17.87 -13.66 -13.14
N LYS A 67 18.35 -14.67 -12.42
CA LYS A 67 19.77 -14.81 -12.10
C LYS A 67 20.61 -14.88 -13.39
N GLU A 68 20.13 -15.62 -14.37
CA GLU A 68 20.78 -15.83 -15.66
C GLU A 68 20.88 -14.53 -16.44
N GLU A 69 19.83 -13.72 -16.46
CA GLU A 69 19.84 -12.39 -17.09
C GLU A 69 20.83 -11.44 -16.40
N LEU A 70 20.83 -11.39 -15.06
CA LEU A 70 21.78 -10.57 -14.31
C LEU A 70 23.23 -10.95 -14.58
N MET A 71 23.52 -12.24 -14.77
CA MET A 71 24.87 -12.74 -15.09
C MET A 71 25.35 -12.37 -16.49
N THR A 72 24.49 -11.85 -17.37
CA THR A 72 24.91 -11.29 -18.66
C THR A 72 25.56 -9.91 -18.53
N LEU A 73 25.41 -9.26 -17.37
CA LEU A 73 25.95 -7.92 -17.13
C LEU A 73 27.48 -7.97 -16.92
N PRO A 74 28.26 -7.11 -17.60
CA PRO A 74 29.71 -7.04 -17.44
C PRO A 74 30.18 -6.90 -15.99
N GLY A 75 30.85 -7.92 -15.46
CA GLY A 75 31.37 -7.90 -14.09
C GLY A 75 30.38 -8.40 -13.02
N VAL A 76 29.22 -8.91 -13.41
CA VAL A 76 28.26 -9.59 -12.53
C VAL A 76 28.40 -11.10 -12.72
N GLY A 77 29.00 -11.78 -11.74
CA GLY A 77 29.02 -13.24 -11.67
C GLY A 77 27.89 -13.79 -10.82
N GLU A 78 27.79 -15.12 -10.72
CA GLU A 78 26.73 -15.82 -9.97
C GLU A 78 26.55 -15.29 -8.54
N THR A 79 27.64 -15.11 -7.80
CA THR A 79 27.57 -14.60 -6.43
C THR A 79 27.04 -13.16 -6.35
N THR A 80 27.39 -12.30 -7.32
CA THR A 80 26.90 -10.92 -7.36
C THR A 80 25.43 -10.90 -7.77
N ALA A 81 25.03 -11.71 -8.76
CA ALA A 81 23.64 -11.84 -9.17
C ALA A 81 22.73 -12.28 -8.01
N LEU A 82 23.16 -13.28 -7.22
CA LEU A 82 22.42 -13.72 -6.03
C LEU A 82 22.25 -12.59 -5.00
N ARG A 83 23.28 -11.75 -4.78
CA ARG A 83 23.17 -10.62 -3.85
C ARG A 83 22.23 -9.53 -4.36
N ILE A 84 22.15 -9.31 -5.67
CA ILE A 84 21.17 -8.39 -6.26
C ILE A 84 19.75 -8.90 -5.99
N ILE A 85 19.52 -10.22 -6.16
CA ILE A 85 18.23 -10.86 -5.87
C ILE A 85 17.89 -10.77 -4.38
N GLU A 86 18.83 -11.11 -3.50
CA GLU A 86 18.66 -11.00 -2.05
C GLU A 86 18.37 -9.55 -1.63
N TYR A 87 19.07 -8.58 -2.21
CA TYR A 87 18.84 -7.17 -1.93
C TYR A 87 17.43 -6.75 -2.32
N ARG A 88 16.96 -7.05 -3.54
CA ARG A 88 15.60 -6.65 -3.98
C ARG A 88 14.47 -7.33 -3.23
N GLU A 89 14.68 -8.54 -2.72
CA GLU A 89 13.71 -9.25 -1.88
C GLU A 89 13.51 -8.52 -0.54
N ALA A 90 14.59 -7.95 0.02
CA ALA A 90 14.53 -7.16 1.24
C ALA A 90 14.12 -5.70 1.00
N THR A 91 14.59 -5.10 -0.10
CA THR A 91 14.40 -3.69 -0.44
C THR A 91 14.40 -3.54 -1.96
N PRO A 92 13.23 -3.32 -2.59
CA PRO A 92 13.15 -3.13 -4.04
C PRO A 92 14.04 -1.99 -4.51
N PHE A 93 14.67 -2.15 -5.68
CA PHE A 93 15.42 -1.08 -6.30
C PHE A 93 14.46 0.03 -6.72
N THR A 94 14.77 1.27 -6.31
CA THR A 94 14.05 2.49 -6.71
C THR A 94 14.85 3.31 -7.72
N SER A 95 16.16 3.13 -7.72
CA SER A 95 17.10 3.76 -8.63
C SER A 95 18.20 2.79 -9.06
N VAL A 96 18.88 3.08 -10.16
CA VAL A 96 20.04 2.27 -10.59
C VAL A 96 21.21 2.42 -9.59
N ASP A 97 21.30 3.56 -8.89
CA ASP A 97 22.36 3.85 -7.93
C ASP A 97 22.24 3.02 -6.63
N ASP A 98 21.05 2.49 -6.35
CA ASP A 98 20.80 1.59 -5.22
C ASP A 98 21.67 0.31 -5.30
N LEU A 99 22.15 -0.05 -6.50
CA LEU A 99 23.12 -1.15 -6.68
C LEU A 99 24.44 -0.93 -5.93
N LEU A 100 24.81 0.31 -5.59
CA LEU A 100 25.99 0.61 -4.78
C LEU A 100 25.85 0.08 -3.34
N GLN A 101 24.64 -0.25 -2.89
CA GLN A 101 24.39 -0.90 -1.60
C GLN A 101 24.62 -2.42 -1.66
N VAL A 102 24.72 -3.00 -2.87
CA VAL A 102 24.96 -4.43 -3.05
C VAL A 102 26.45 -4.73 -2.95
N LYS A 103 26.82 -5.57 -1.97
CA LYS A 103 28.22 -5.94 -1.74
C LYS A 103 28.85 -6.58 -2.98
N GLY A 104 29.90 -5.94 -3.49
CA GLY A 104 30.64 -6.38 -4.68
C GLY A 104 30.34 -5.55 -5.94
N ILE A 105 29.41 -4.60 -5.87
CA ILE A 105 29.17 -3.61 -6.91
C ILE A 105 29.68 -2.26 -6.43
N GLY A 106 30.70 -1.74 -7.10
CA GLY A 106 31.19 -0.37 -6.89
C GLY A 106 30.93 0.50 -8.13
N GLU A 107 31.19 1.79 -8.02
CA GLU A 107 30.95 2.78 -9.09
C GLU A 107 31.52 2.34 -10.44
N LYS A 108 32.78 1.90 -10.47
CA LYS A 108 33.46 1.42 -11.69
C LYS A 108 32.82 0.18 -12.32
N THR A 109 32.18 -0.65 -11.51
CA THR A 109 31.49 -1.85 -11.98
C THR A 109 30.14 -1.44 -12.54
N LEU A 110 29.38 -0.63 -11.80
CA LEU A 110 28.08 -0.10 -12.22
C LEU A 110 28.16 0.68 -13.53
N GLU A 111 29.16 1.55 -13.70
CA GLU A 111 29.38 2.35 -14.91
C GLU A 111 29.43 1.51 -16.20
N LYS A 112 29.96 0.29 -16.13
CA LYS A 112 30.13 -0.59 -17.30
C LYS A 112 28.82 -1.10 -17.87
N PHE A 113 27.77 -1.15 -17.07
CA PHE A 113 26.49 -1.73 -17.46
C PHE A 113 25.29 -0.87 -17.09
N ARG A 114 25.51 0.35 -16.59
CA ARG A 114 24.45 1.31 -16.24
C ARG A 114 23.44 1.52 -17.37
N SER A 115 23.90 1.50 -18.62
CA SER A 115 23.04 1.66 -19.81
C SER A 115 22.27 0.40 -20.21
N LEU A 116 22.64 -0.76 -19.68
CA LEU A 116 22.05 -2.08 -19.97
C LEU A 116 20.97 -2.46 -18.96
N ILE A 117 20.79 -1.66 -17.90
CA ILE A 117 19.86 -1.94 -16.82
C ILE A 117 18.82 -0.84 -16.70
N LYS A 118 17.68 -1.19 -16.14
CA LYS A 118 16.63 -0.26 -15.77
C LYS A 118 16.06 -0.66 -14.41
N VAL A 119 15.38 0.28 -13.78
CA VAL A 119 14.56 0.00 -12.61
C VAL A 119 13.12 0.24 -13.03
N GLN A 120 12.34 -0.83 -13.11
CA GLN A 120 10.91 -0.73 -13.15
C GLN A 120 10.40 -0.91 -11.73
N LEU A 121 9.86 0.16 -11.15
CA LEU A 121 9.03 -0.02 -9.97
C LEU A 121 7.79 -0.79 -10.39
N PRO A 122 7.28 -1.72 -9.57
CA PRO A 122 5.98 -2.31 -9.79
C PRO A 122 4.98 -1.17 -10.00
N HIS A 123 4.48 -1.02 -11.23
CA HIS A 123 3.23 -0.29 -11.42
C HIS A 123 2.17 -1.24 -10.89
N GLU A 124 1.65 -0.95 -9.71
CA GLU A 124 0.40 -1.55 -9.23
C GLU A 124 -0.74 -1.10 -10.13
N ASP A 125 -0.81 -1.67 -11.33
CA ASP A 125 -1.95 -1.63 -12.23
C ASP A 125 -1.81 -2.76 -13.28
N ALA A 126 -2.27 -3.96 -12.91
CA ALA A 126 -2.88 -4.90 -13.85
C ALA A 126 -3.73 -5.92 -13.05
N PRO A 127 -5.01 -6.05 -13.40
CA PRO A 127 -5.32 -7.08 -14.38
C PRO A 127 -6.13 -6.50 -15.53
N ALA A 128 -5.54 -6.46 -16.72
CA ALA A 128 -6.30 -6.51 -17.96
C ALA A 128 -5.38 -6.97 -19.11
N GLN A 129 -5.50 -8.23 -19.47
CA GLN A 129 -5.16 -8.65 -20.82
C GLN A 129 -6.17 -8.02 -21.79
N SER A 130 -5.63 -7.58 -22.92
CA SER A 130 -6.22 -7.61 -24.26
C SER A 130 -6.75 -6.30 -24.87
N THR A 131 -6.09 -6.00 -26.00
CA THR A 131 -6.50 -5.21 -27.17
C THR A 131 -6.31 -3.69 -27.15
N ALA A 132 -5.17 -3.30 -27.72
CA ALA A 132 -5.04 -2.35 -28.84
C ALA A 132 -5.91 -1.08 -28.82
N THR A 133 -5.26 0.08 -28.69
CA THR A 133 -5.14 1.07 -29.78
C THR A 133 -4.10 2.11 -29.41
N GLU A 134 -3.01 2.07 -30.16
CA GLU A 134 -1.97 3.08 -30.25
C GLU A 134 -2.51 4.22 -31.13
N ALA A 135 -2.77 5.42 -30.56
CA ALA A 135 -2.82 6.69 -31.30
C ALA A 135 -2.96 7.88 -30.34
N SER A 136 -1.83 8.47 -29.94
CA SER A 136 -1.54 9.90 -30.17
C SER A 136 -0.35 10.30 -29.29
N VAL A 137 0.83 10.30 -29.89
CA VAL A 137 1.93 11.16 -29.42
C VAL A 137 1.58 12.57 -29.84
N GLN A 138 1.54 13.53 -28.91
CA GLN A 138 2.19 14.83 -29.14
C GLN A 138 2.84 15.38 -27.86
N PRO A 139 4.09 15.87 -27.96
CA PRO A 139 4.74 16.71 -26.98
C PRO A 139 4.43 18.19 -27.23
N THR A 140 4.69 19.03 -26.22
CA THR A 140 4.87 20.50 -26.25
C THR A 140 3.72 21.36 -25.75
N GLY A 141 4.02 22.12 -24.69
CA GLY A 141 3.64 23.54 -24.60
C GLY A 141 2.32 23.85 -23.91
N GLN A 142 2.42 24.59 -22.81
CA GLN A 142 1.32 25.12 -21.98
C GLN A 142 0.60 24.08 -21.13
N GLN A 143 1.19 23.71 -19.99
CA GLN A 143 0.39 23.04 -18.98
C GLN A 143 0.69 23.70 -17.64
N GLY A 144 -0.38 24.17 -16.99
CA GLY A 144 -0.37 24.30 -15.54
C GLY A 144 0.04 22.98 -14.89
N PRO A 145 0.09 22.93 -13.55
CA PRO A 145 0.46 21.70 -12.85
C PRO A 145 -0.29 20.49 -13.43
N VAL A 146 0.45 19.44 -13.81
CA VAL A 146 -0.13 18.17 -14.27
C VAL A 146 -1.07 17.70 -13.17
N LYS A 147 -2.38 17.68 -13.46
CA LYS A 147 -3.38 17.24 -12.50
C LYS A 147 -3.28 15.74 -12.32
N LEU A 148 -3.21 15.33 -11.07
CA LEU A 148 -2.90 13.98 -10.66
C LEU A 148 -4.14 13.36 -10.01
N ASP A 149 -4.57 12.21 -10.51
CA ASP A 149 -5.69 11.46 -9.94
C ASP A 149 -5.18 10.62 -8.75
N PRO A 150 -5.60 10.90 -7.50
CA PRO A 150 -5.15 10.17 -6.33
C PRO A 150 -5.60 8.71 -6.31
N ASN A 151 -6.61 8.32 -7.08
CA ASN A 151 -7.05 6.93 -7.17
C ASN A 151 -6.12 6.05 -8.03
N THR A 152 -5.34 6.65 -8.94
CA THR A 152 -4.48 5.91 -9.89
C THR A 152 -3.01 6.28 -9.78
N ALA A 153 -2.68 7.48 -9.27
CA ALA A 153 -1.30 7.93 -9.19
C ALA A 153 -0.44 7.06 -8.29
N SER A 154 0.83 6.87 -8.66
CA SER A 154 1.79 6.16 -7.83
C SER A 154 2.15 6.98 -6.58
N LYS A 155 2.65 6.29 -5.54
CA LYS A 155 3.16 6.94 -4.33
C LYS A 155 4.19 8.04 -4.65
N SER A 156 5.10 7.79 -5.59
CA SER A 156 6.12 8.76 -6.02
C SER A 156 5.51 9.96 -6.74
N GLN A 157 4.47 9.77 -7.55
CA GLN A 157 3.74 10.86 -8.18
C GLN A 157 2.99 11.69 -7.13
N LEU A 158 2.36 11.05 -6.14
CA LEU A 158 1.69 11.73 -5.03
C LEU A 158 2.65 12.60 -4.20
N MET A 159 3.91 12.19 -4.05
CA MET A 159 4.95 12.97 -3.36
C MET A 159 5.34 14.27 -4.08
N LEU A 160 4.98 14.44 -5.36
CA LEU A 160 5.17 15.70 -6.08
C LEU A 160 4.19 16.79 -5.64
N LEU A 161 3.11 16.40 -4.94
CA LEU A 161 2.07 17.32 -4.51
C LEU A 161 2.53 18.18 -3.32
N PRO A 162 2.19 19.48 -3.30
CA PRO A 162 2.65 20.38 -2.26
C PRO A 162 2.11 19.97 -0.88
N GLY A 163 3.01 19.64 0.04
CA GLY A 163 2.66 19.21 1.40
C GLY A 163 2.34 17.73 1.53
N VAL A 164 2.51 16.93 0.47
CA VAL A 164 2.40 15.46 0.50
C VAL A 164 3.79 14.87 0.54
N GLY A 165 4.26 14.51 1.74
CA GLY A 165 5.48 13.74 1.91
C GLY A 165 5.23 12.24 1.83
N GLU A 166 6.29 11.43 1.94
CA GLU A 166 6.23 9.97 1.83
C GLU A 166 5.15 9.34 2.72
N THR A 167 5.03 9.78 3.97
CA THR A 167 4.04 9.26 4.91
C THR A 167 2.61 9.58 4.49
N ILE A 168 2.36 10.75 3.91
CA ILE A 168 1.01 11.13 3.45
C ILE A 168 0.70 10.38 2.16
N ALA A 169 1.64 10.32 1.21
CA ALA A 169 1.49 9.57 -0.03
C ALA A 169 1.17 8.09 0.24
N GLN A 170 1.89 7.45 1.16
CA GLN A 170 1.62 6.08 1.59
C GLN A 170 0.18 5.92 2.09
N ARG A 171 -0.29 6.81 2.97
CA ARG A 171 -1.65 6.74 3.51
C ARG A 171 -2.73 7.00 2.47
N ILE A 172 -2.45 7.81 1.43
CA ILE A 172 -3.38 8.00 0.31
C ILE A 172 -3.57 6.67 -0.43
N VAL A 173 -2.47 5.98 -0.74
CA VAL A 173 -2.49 4.65 -1.39
C VAL A 173 -3.24 3.62 -0.54
N GLU A 174 -2.92 3.53 0.76
CA GLU A 174 -3.63 2.63 1.68
C GLU A 174 -5.13 2.98 1.79
N SER A 175 -5.48 4.26 1.78
CA SER A 175 -6.88 4.69 1.93
C SER A 175 -7.73 4.35 0.70
N ARG A 176 -7.18 4.49 -0.52
CA ARG A 176 -7.92 4.18 -1.76
C ARG A 176 -8.13 2.69 -1.99
N GLU A 177 -7.24 1.83 -1.47
CA GLU A 177 -7.41 0.37 -1.50
C GLU A 177 -8.66 -0.06 -0.71
N GLY A 178 -8.95 0.63 0.40
CA GLY A 178 -10.16 0.42 1.18
C GLY A 178 -11.40 1.07 0.55
N GLN A 179 -11.28 2.33 0.14
CA GLN A 179 -12.37 3.06 -0.51
C GLN A 179 -11.82 4.16 -1.42
N SER A 180 -12.13 4.10 -2.71
CA SER A 180 -11.74 5.14 -3.67
C SER A 180 -12.29 6.52 -3.29
N PHE A 181 -11.52 7.56 -3.61
CA PHE A 181 -11.90 8.95 -3.43
C PHE A 181 -12.85 9.34 -4.57
N ARG A 182 -14.09 9.68 -4.21
CA ARG A 182 -15.09 10.13 -5.19
C ARG A 182 -14.98 11.63 -5.42
N TYR A 183 -14.59 12.37 -4.39
CA TYR A 183 -14.45 13.82 -4.40
C TYR A 183 -13.10 14.23 -3.83
N ALA A 184 -12.63 15.42 -4.23
CA ALA A 184 -11.36 15.96 -3.75
C ALA A 184 -11.32 15.98 -2.20
N ASP A 185 -12.38 16.45 -1.55
CA ASP A 185 -12.48 16.54 -0.09
C ASP A 185 -12.41 15.18 0.63
N ASP A 186 -12.65 14.06 -0.07
CA ASP A 186 -12.51 12.73 0.53
C ASP A 186 -11.06 12.44 0.96
N LEU A 187 -10.08 13.15 0.41
CA LEU A 187 -8.67 13.07 0.82
C LEU A 187 -8.45 13.55 2.26
N MET A 188 -9.36 14.35 2.83
CA MET A 188 -9.25 14.77 4.23
C MET A 188 -9.46 13.62 5.23
N ARG A 189 -9.97 12.47 4.78
CA ARG A 189 -9.98 11.22 5.57
C ARG A 189 -8.56 10.72 5.85
N VAL A 190 -7.60 11.05 4.98
CA VAL A 190 -6.21 10.65 5.12
C VAL A 190 -5.56 11.45 6.23
N LYS A 191 -5.08 10.76 7.28
CA LYS A 191 -4.42 11.41 8.41
C LYS A 191 -3.22 12.23 7.95
N GLY A 192 -3.27 13.54 8.18
CA GLY A 192 -2.23 14.51 7.78
C GLY A 192 -2.65 15.43 6.63
N ILE A 193 -3.78 15.16 5.97
CA ILE A 193 -4.41 16.05 4.99
C ILE A 193 -5.54 16.81 5.68
N GLY A 194 -5.27 18.04 6.10
CA GLY A 194 -6.27 18.96 6.63
C GLY A 194 -6.63 20.05 5.63
N GLU A 195 -7.57 20.94 5.99
CA GLU A 195 -8.07 22.04 5.14
C GLU A 195 -6.94 22.83 4.45
N LYS A 196 -5.91 23.24 5.19
CA LYS A 196 -4.76 24.00 4.63
C LYS A 196 -3.92 23.23 3.63
N THR A 197 -3.80 21.91 3.81
CA THR A 197 -3.12 21.05 2.83
C THR A 197 -4.03 20.93 1.62
N MET A 198 -5.32 20.71 1.84
CA MET A 198 -6.32 20.55 0.78
C MET A 198 -6.44 21.79 -0.12
N GLU A 199 -6.39 23.00 0.45
CA GLU A 199 -6.34 24.27 -0.30
C GLU A 199 -5.18 24.30 -1.30
N LYS A 200 -4.02 23.76 -0.92
CA LYS A 200 -2.83 23.70 -1.79
C LYS A 200 -2.92 22.56 -2.80
N LEU A 201 -3.64 21.49 -2.48
CA LEU A 201 -3.78 20.30 -3.32
C LEU A 201 -4.83 20.47 -4.41
N ARG A 202 -5.91 21.22 -4.15
CA ARG A 202 -7.01 21.44 -5.09
C ARG A 202 -6.59 21.74 -6.55
N PRO A 203 -5.63 22.64 -6.84
CA PRO A 203 -5.24 22.90 -8.22
C PRO A 203 -4.44 21.77 -8.90
N TRP A 204 -3.94 20.80 -8.13
CA TRP A 204 -3.07 19.71 -8.59
C TRP A 204 -3.78 18.35 -8.67
N ILE A 205 -5.03 18.26 -8.20
CA ILE A 205 -5.75 16.99 -8.10
C ILE A 205 -6.83 16.88 -9.16
N LEU A 206 -6.94 15.69 -9.75
CA LEU A 206 -7.95 15.33 -10.75
C LEU A 206 -9.16 14.66 -10.08
N LEU A 207 -9.82 15.38 -9.17
CA LEU A 207 -11.12 15.02 -8.60
C LEU A 207 -11.97 16.27 -8.48
N ASP A 208 -13.26 16.12 -8.73
CA ASP A 208 -14.21 17.22 -8.56
C ASP A 208 -14.46 17.49 -7.08
N ASP A 209 -14.79 18.75 -6.77
CA ASP A 209 -15.36 19.10 -5.49
C ASP A 209 -16.73 18.41 -5.34
N ARG A 210 -17.09 18.07 -4.10
CA ARG A 210 -18.41 17.48 -3.84
C ARG A 210 -19.48 18.48 -4.28
N PRO A 211 -20.43 18.09 -5.16
CA PRO A 211 -21.53 18.95 -5.54
C PRO A 211 -22.33 19.29 -4.29
N VAL A 212 -22.60 20.58 -4.09
CA VAL A 212 -23.34 21.10 -2.93
C VAL A 212 -24.72 20.45 -2.79
N ASP A 213 -25.25 19.86 -3.88
CA ASP A 213 -26.56 19.19 -3.95
C ASP A 213 -26.50 17.64 -4.05
N ALA A 214 -25.33 16.99 -4.03
CA ALA A 214 -25.21 15.54 -4.23
C ALA A 214 -25.84 14.67 -3.11
N ASP A 215 -26.15 15.28 -1.96
CA ASP A 215 -26.78 14.61 -0.79
C ASP A 215 -28.30 14.88 -0.70
N ARG A 216 -28.89 15.56 -1.70
CA ARG A 216 -30.28 16.03 -1.65
C ARG A 216 -31.34 14.98 -2.04
N THR A 217 -30.95 13.72 -2.26
CA THR A 217 -31.85 12.61 -2.64
C THR A 217 -32.23 11.65 -1.52
N ALA A 218 -31.82 11.90 -0.27
CA ALA A 218 -32.40 11.24 0.91
C ALA A 218 -33.64 12.02 1.38
N PRO A 219 -34.71 11.35 1.88
CA PRO A 219 -35.96 12.02 2.20
C PRO A 219 -35.76 13.08 3.30
N THR A 220 -36.09 14.31 2.92
CA THR A 220 -36.33 15.49 3.74
C THR A 220 -36.76 15.19 5.19
N GLN A 221 -35.88 15.50 6.14
CA GLN A 221 -36.27 16.00 7.47
C GLN A 221 -35.60 17.37 7.63
N SER A 222 -36.39 18.39 7.28
CA SER A 222 -36.26 19.83 7.53
C SER A 222 -34.88 20.43 7.82
N VAL A 223 -34.41 21.19 6.84
CA VAL A 223 -33.64 22.41 7.06
C VAL A 223 -34.44 23.33 7.99
N GLY A 224 -33.87 23.64 9.15
CA GLY A 224 -34.56 24.41 10.16
C GLY A 224 -33.70 24.88 11.32
N GLN A 225 -32.40 25.16 11.12
CA GLN A 225 -31.71 26.11 11.99
C GLN A 225 -30.66 26.89 11.20
N THR A 226 -30.95 28.18 11.08
CA THR A 226 -30.10 29.27 10.60
C THR A 226 -28.66 29.16 11.08
N ALA A 227 -27.73 29.71 10.31
CA ALA A 227 -26.32 29.95 10.65
C ALA A 227 -26.12 30.64 12.02
N GLY A 228 -26.30 29.90 13.10
CA GLY A 228 -26.38 30.41 14.46
C GLY A 228 -26.30 29.26 15.45
N VAL A 229 -25.09 29.02 15.94
CA VAL A 229 -24.76 28.30 17.17
C VAL A 229 -25.24 26.83 17.25
N VAL A 230 -24.32 25.89 17.04
CA VAL A 230 -24.51 24.44 17.11
C VAL A 230 -24.68 23.98 18.56
N ASN A 231 -25.75 23.26 18.86
CA ASN A 231 -26.01 22.75 20.20
C ASN A 231 -25.23 21.46 20.49
N VAL A 232 -24.32 21.46 21.48
CA VAL A 232 -23.46 20.32 21.77
C VAL A 232 -24.18 19.10 22.33
N ASN A 233 -25.38 19.25 22.88
CA ASN A 233 -26.17 18.15 23.42
C ASN A 233 -27.02 17.45 22.36
N THR A 234 -27.44 18.17 21.32
CA THR A 234 -28.37 17.64 20.30
C THR A 234 -27.77 17.50 18.91
N ALA A 235 -26.69 18.22 18.60
CA ALA A 235 -26.11 18.25 17.26
C ALA A 235 -25.61 16.87 16.80
N THR A 236 -25.83 16.51 15.54
CA THR A 236 -25.22 15.33 14.92
C THR A 236 -23.70 15.49 14.79
N VAL A 237 -22.99 14.40 14.48
CA VAL A 237 -21.54 14.44 14.19
C VAL A 237 -21.26 15.45 13.06
N GLU A 238 -22.07 15.43 12.01
CA GLU A 238 -21.95 16.35 10.87
C GLU A 238 -22.21 17.81 11.27
N GLN A 239 -23.23 18.07 12.10
CA GLN A 239 -23.52 19.40 12.60
C GLN A 239 -22.39 19.91 13.51
N LEU A 240 -21.78 19.05 14.33
CA LEU A 240 -20.60 19.41 15.13
C LEU A 240 -19.39 19.72 14.26
N MET A 241 -19.19 19.00 13.15
CA MET A 241 -18.10 19.24 12.20
C MET A 241 -18.20 20.58 11.46
N SER A 242 -19.38 21.23 11.47
CA SER A 242 -19.52 22.59 10.93
C SER A 242 -18.87 23.67 11.81
N VAL A 243 -18.45 23.32 13.04
CA VAL A 243 -17.79 24.24 13.98
C VAL A 243 -16.28 24.27 13.71
N PRO A 244 -15.68 25.45 13.47
CA PRO A 244 -14.25 25.56 13.19
C PRO A 244 -13.37 24.89 14.25
N GLY A 245 -12.54 23.94 13.82
CA GLY A 245 -11.63 23.17 14.67
C GLY A 245 -12.22 21.87 15.26
N ILE A 246 -13.48 21.54 14.97
CA ILE A 246 -14.09 20.25 15.30
C ILE A 246 -14.04 19.36 14.07
N GLY A 247 -13.07 18.44 14.03
CA GLY A 247 -13.07 17.35 13.04
C GLY A 247 -13.88 16.14 13.52
N GLU A 248 -14.07 15.15 12.64
CA GLU A 248 -14.81 13.91 12.90
C GLU A 248 -14.43 13.24 14.24
N VAL A 249 -13.13 13.15 14.53
CA VAL A 249 -12.63 12.55 15.77
C VAL A 249 -13.06 13.31 17.03
N LEU A 250 -13.09 14.65 16.99
CA LEU A 250 -13.56 15.46 18.13
C LEU A 250 -15.08 15.42 18.23
N ALA A 251 -15.78 15.49 17.11
CA ALA A 251 -17.24 15.39 17.05
C ALA A 251 -17.73 14.06 17.67
N SER A 252 -17.13 12.93 17.27
CA SER A 252 -17.45 11.62 17.83
C SER A 252 -17.23 11.56 19.35
N ARG A 253 -16.15 12.15 19.87
CA ARG A 253 -15.90 12.20 21.31
C ARG A 253 -16.88 13.08 22.07
N ILE A 254 -17.35 14.19 21.48
CA ILE A 254 -18.38 15.04 22.09
C ILE A 254 -19.70 14.25 22.20
N VAL A 255 -20.07 13.51 21.15
CA VAL A 255 -21.27 12.65 21.14
C VAL A 255 -21.15 11.50 22.15
N GLU A 256 -20.00 10.85 22.22
CA GLU A 256 -19.73 9.80 23.20
C GLU A 256 -19.81 10.33 24.64
N TYR A 257 -19.16 11.48 24.90
CA TYR A 257 -19.17 12.11 26.22
C TYR A 257 -20.59 12.48 26.67
N ARG A 258 -21.37 13.16 25.81
CA ARG A 258 -22.71 13.63 26.16
C ARG A 258 -23.72 12.49 26.35
N ALA A 259 -23.50 11.34 25.70
CA ALA A 259 -24.33 10.16 25.88
C ALA A 259 -24.21 9.59 27.30
N ALA A 260 -23.04 9.72 27.93
CA ALA A 260 -22.82 9.35 29.32
C ALA A 260 -23.23 10.47 30.29
N ALA A 261 -22.91 11.72 29.97
CA ALA A 261 -23.25 12.88 30.78
C ALA A 261 -23.46 14.12 29.90
N PRO A 262 -24.70 14.63 29.76
CA PRO A 262 -24.96 15.81 28.95
C PRO A 262 -24.21 17.03 29.51
N PHE A 263 -23.77 17.91 28.62
CA PHE A 263 -23.14 19.16 29.03
C PHE A 263 -24.19 20.07 29.67
N THR A 264 -23.87 20.70 30.79
CA THR A 264 -24.72 21.74 31.38
C THR A 264 -24.21 23.14 31.06
N ASP A 265 -22.93 23.26 30.72
CA ASP A 265 -22.28 24.49 30.31
C ASP A 265 -21.11 24.21 29.36
N LEU A 266 -20.75 25.18 28.52
CA LEU A 266 -19.69 25.00 27.51
C LEU A 266 -18.31 24.74 28.12
N SER A 267 -18.06 25.16 29.37
CA SER A 267 -16.77 24.93 30.03
C SER A 267 -16.52 23.45 30.28
N GLN A 268 -17.56 22.61 30.32
CA GLN A 268 -17.42 21.17 30.46
C GLN A 268 -16.89 20.47 29.21
N LEU A 269 -16.87 21.13 28.05
CA LEU A 269 -16.26 20.58 26.84
C LEU A 269 -14.76 20.31 27.04
N VAL A 270 -14.07 20.98 27.96
CA VAL A 270 -12.66 20.69 28.28
C VAL A 270 -12.46 19.28 28.90
N LYS A 271 -13.53 18.64 29.37
CA LYS A 271 -13.49 17.25 29.84
C LYS A 271 -13.44 16.26 28.68
N VAL A 272 -13.78 16.69 27.46
CA VAL A 272 -13.64 15.88 26.25
C VAL A 272 -12.18 15.87 25.83
N ARG A 273 -11.59 14.67 25.72
CA ARG A 273 -10.19 14.49 25.35
C ARG A 273 -9.88 15.15 23.99
N GLY A 274 -8.99 16.14 24.02
CA GLY A 274 -8.56 16.89 22.83
C GLY A 274 -9.15 18.29 22.71
N ILE A 275 -10.05 18.69 23.62
CA ILE A 275 -10.55 20.05 23.74
C ILE A 275 -9.86 20.72 24.93
N GLY A 276 -8.92 21.62 24.66
CA GLY A 276 -8.31 22.47 25.69
C GLY A 276 -9.00 23.83 25.80
N GLU A 277 -8.67 24.62 26.82
CA GLU A 277 -9.28 25.95 27.06
C GLU A 277 -9.18 26.87 25.84
N LYS A 278 -8.01 26.94 25.20
CA LYS A 278 -7.79 27.76 23.99
C LYS A 278 -8.61 27.30 22.79
N THR A 279 -8.87 26.00 22.69
CA THR A 279 -9.68 25.42 21.62
C THR A 279 -11.15 25.76 21.85
N LEU A 280 -11.62 25.57 23.09
CA LEU A 280 -12.97 25.94 23.50
C LEU A 280 -13.24 27.44 23.30
N GLU A 281 -12.30 28.31 23.63
CA GLU A 281 -12.42 29.76 23.45
C GLU A 281 -12.73 30.13 22.00
N LYS A 282 -12.08 29.48 21.03
CA LYS A 282 -12.32 29.70 19.59
C LYS A 282 -13.66 29.16 19.12
N MET A 283 -14.15 28.08 19.73
CA MET A 283 -15.39 27.41 19.36
C MET A 283 -16.63 28.04 20.02
N ARG A 284 -16.45 28.73 21.15
CA ARG A 284 -17.52 29.35 21.94
C ARG A 284 -18.55 30.16 21.13
N PRO A 285 -18.16 30.99 20.15
CA PRO A 285 -19.13 31.77 19.34
C PRO A 285 -20.08 30.90 18.50
N TYR A 286 -19.73 29.62 18.30
CA TYR A 286 -20.43 28.69 17.43
C TYR A 286 -21.15 27.57 18.19
N LEU A 287 -21.09 27.55 19.53
CA LEU A 287 -21.63 26.46 20.35
C LEU A 287 -22.68 26.91 21.38
N SER A 288 -23.69 26.07 21.61
CA SER A 288 -24.72 26.22 22.65
C SER A 288 -24.93 24.90 23.40
N VAL A 289 -25.63 24.93 24.54
CA VAL A 289 -25.84 23.77 25.43
C VAL A 289 -27.33 23.50 25.71
N SER A 290 -28.22 24.28 25.08
CA SER A 290 -29.65 24.38 25.39
C SER A 290 -30.41 23.06 25.45
#